data_AF-A0A1I4ZEH6-F1
#
_entry.id   AF-A0A1I4ZEH6-F1
#
_cell.length_a   1.000
_cell.length_b   1.000
_cell.length_c   1.000
_cell.angle_alpha   90.00
_cell.angle_beta   90.00
_cell.angle_gamma   90.00
#
_symmetry.space_group_name_H-M   'P 1'
#
loop_
_entity.id
_entity.type
_entity.pdbx_description
1 polymer ?
#
loop_
_entity_poly.entity_id
_entity_poly.type
_entity_poly.pdbx_seq_one_letter_code
_entity_poly.pdbx_strand_id
1 'polypeptide(L)'
;MKNPYKTHWYHRQMAYWLDKDPGRDSGDMQEMEVIRLDPQPGTTPSDKPAVRIFLGTEPGQYRATRIFVWSVMQVRDPGRAYEIHLMSNVAGIARVGWKTGFTNYRYAIPHWAGNTGRAIYNDVDQIYLQDPAGLFDMDMQGKGVLAISVKENSVMLIDCEKMAKLWTLEDVAAGKKHDHFKGAMNEAGLFGEMPGTWNSRDGEHPVEQTNCLHYTTLHSQPWKPFPGYLRYREGPLYGLWHDLEKSADEAGYLMFTKEHPSGEFARLSAQYRKMNDTPEVGVRVEDHVAALAKLAKATGATDILGLVAGEGTDIAPIPGARIHWHDPLRSSIADIGETTYDGVIAAGMLERLSPSDVPWVLEDMFARASGFVMVVAACDPASTSLPDGRDVNRTQQPPYWWHVQMSLASRRYPDVRWSLICEENRKGQRKQRVFTAASASPLD
;
A
#
# COMPACT_ATOMS: atom_id res chain seq x y z
N MET A 1 -19.86 -24.42 18.19
CA MET A 1 -20.38 -23.08 17.87
C MET A 1 -19.95 -22.69 16.46
N LYS A 2 -20.76 -21.96 15.70
CA LYS A 2 -20.32 -21.38 14.41
C LYS A 2 -19.17 -20.39 14.72
N ASN A 3 -18.06 -20.48 13.98
CA ASN A 3 -16.95 -19.53 14.13
C ASN A 3 -17.49 -18.10 13.89
N PRO A 4 -17.50 -17.21 14.92
CA PRO A 4 -18.09 -15.88 14.81
C PRO A 4 -17.32 -14.98 13.83
N TYR A 5 -16.06 -15.31 13.55
CA TYR A 5 -15.13 -14.54 12.71
C TYR A 5 -15.23 -14.87 11.22
N LYS A 6 -16.25 -15.63 10.81
CA LYS A 6 -16.38 -16.13 9.43
C LYS A 6 -17.18 -15.16 8.55
N THR A 7 -16.63 -14.84 7.39
CA THR A 7 -17.39 -14.15 6.34
C THR A 7 -18.34 -15.12 5.64
N HIS A 8 -19.65 -14.84 5.71
CA HIS A 8 -20.72 -15.66 5.16
C HIS A 8 -21.16 -15.22 3.75
N TRP A 9 -21.96 -16.04 3.08
CA TRP A 9 -22.43 -15.78 1.71
C TRP A 9 -23.23 -14.47 1.59
N TYR A 10 -24.01 -14.11 2.61
CA TYR A 10 -24.83 -12.90 2.63
C TYR A 10 -24.03 -11.62 2.90
N HIS A 11 -22.75 -11.74 3.28
CA HIS A 11 -21.80 -10.61 3.35
C HIS A 11 -21.16 -10.31 1.99
N ARG A 12 -21.42 -11.12 0.96
CA ARG A 12 -20.77 -11.00 -0.35
C ARG A 12 -21.70 -10.32 -1.35
N GLN A 13 -21.14 -9.45 -2.17
CA GLN A 13 -21.83 -8.83 -3.30
C GLN A 13 -21.84 -9.76 -4.52
N MET A 14 -22.66 -9.46 -5.53
CA MET A 14 -22.76 -10.27 -6.75
C MET A 14 -21.42 -10.39 -7.48
N ALA A 15 -20.61 -9.32 -7.49
CA ALA A 15 -19.29 -9.32 -8.13
C ALA A 15 -18.34 -10.39 -7.57
N TYR A 16 -18.43 -10.73 -6.28
CA TYR A 16 -17.60 -11.78 -5.67
C TYR A 16 -17.81 -13.14 -6.35
N TRP A 17 -19.02 -13.39 -6.84
CA TRP A 17 -19.37 -14.66 -7.46
C TRP A 17 -19.01 -14.72 -8.94
N LEU A 18 -18.80 -13.56 -9.57
CA LEU A 18 -18.43 -13.42 -10.97
C LEU A 18 -16.91 -13.53 -11.19
N ASP A 19 -16.11 -13.13 -10.19
CA ASP A 19 -14.66 -13.16 -10.24
C ASP A 19 -14.10 -13.56 -8.86
N LYS A 20 -13.91 -14.87 -8.67
CA LYS A 20 -13.49 -15.46 -7.38
C LYS A 20 -11.99 -15.46 -7.17
N ASP A 21 -11.21 -15.32 -8.25
CA ASP A 21 -9.75 -15.36 -8.24
C ASP A 21 -9.27 -14.33 -9.27
N PRO A 22 -9.14 -13.05 -8.88
CA PRO A 22 -8.57 -12.06 -9.77
C PRO A 22 -7.16 -12.53 -10.10
N GLY A 23 -6.86 -12.88 -11.35
CA GLY A 23 -5.60 -13.54 -11.74
C GLY A 23 -4.38 -12.94 -11.03
N ARG A 24 -3.81 -13.67 -10.07
CA ARG A 24 -2.66 -13.23 -9.27
C ARG A 24 -1.39 -13.88 -9.79
N ASP A 25 -0.99 -13.46 -10.97
CA ASP A 25 0.29 -13.88 -11.56
C ASP A 25 1.48 -13.40 -10.72
N SER A 26 2.71 -13.73 -11.13
CA SER A 26 3.91 -13.19 -10.48
C SER A 26 3.82 -11.67 -10.40
N GLY A 27 4.29 -11.12 -9.28
CA GLY A 27 4.49 -9.68 -9.19
C GLY A 27 5.74 -9.25 -9.94
N ASP A 28 6.08 -7.98 -9.77
CA ASP A 28 7.17 -7.30 -10.47
C ASP A 28 8.04 -6.46 -9.52
N MET A 29 7.80 -6.53 -8.20
CA MET A 29 8.65 -5.96 -7.18
C MET A 29 9.94 -6.79 -7.08
N GLN A 30 11.03 -6.21 -7.57
CA GLN A 30 12.35 -6.85 -7.58
C GLN A 30 13.04 -6.78 -6.21
N GLU A 31 12.87 -5.66 -5.52
CA GLU A 31 13.41 -5.43 -4.19
C GLU A 31 12.29 -4.99 -3.25
N MET A 32 12.30 -5.53 -2.03
CA MET A 32 11.29 -5.24 -1.04
C MET A 32 11.48 -3.84 -0.48
N GLU A 33 10.39 -3.07 -0.43
CA GLU A 33 10.41 -1.78 0.26
C GLU A 33 10.53 -1.98 1.76
N VAL A 34 11.40 -1.19 2.40
CA VAL A 34 11.64 -1.24 3.85
C VAL A 34 11.40 0.14 4.44
N ILE A 35 10.39 0.23 5.31
CA ILE A 35 10.18 1.43 6.13
C ILE A 35 11.08 1.30 7.35
N ARG A 36 12.13 2.12 7.39
CA ARG A 36 13.05 2.19 8.52
C ARG A 36 12.61 3.25 9.52
N LEU A 37 12.55 2.84 10.77
CA LEU A 37 12.17 3.66 11.91
C LEU A 37 13.38 3.73 12.85
N ASP A 38 14.24 4.72 12.65
CA ASP A 38 15.44 4.92 13.48
C ASP A 38 15.08 5.36 14.92
N PRO A 39 16.03 5.22 15.88
CA PRO A 39 15.88 5.80 17.21
C PRO A 39 15.51 7.28 17.11
N GLN A 40 14.53 7.70 17.92
CA GLN A 40 14.03 9.06 17.91
C GLN A 40 15.14 10.04 18.34
N PRO A 41 15.27 11.21 17.68
CA PRO A 41 16.23 12.22 18.11
C PRO A 41 16.04 12.59 19.58
N GLY A 42 17.14 12.61 20.35
CA GLY A 42 17.12 12.96 21.78
C GLY A 42 16.93 11.77 22.74
N THR A 43 16.80 10.54 22.24
CA THR A 43 16.85 9.33 23.08
C THR A 43 18.23 8.68 23.03
N THR A 44 18.59 7.93 24.08
CA THR A 44 19.79 7.08 24.04
C THR A 44 19.51 5.87 23.14
N PRO A 45 20.25 5.67 22.05
CA PRO A 45 20.04 4.53 21.18
C PRO A 45 20.27 3.20 21.92
N SER A 46 19.39 2.23 21.66
CA SER A 46 19.50 0.87 22.17
C SER A 46 20.58 0.10 21.42
N ASP A 47 21.43 -0.64 22.14
CA ASP A 47 22.41 -1.56 21.55
C ASP A 47 21.76 -2.87 21.02
N LYS A 48 20.46 -3.05 21.24
CA LYS A 48 19.72 -4.22 20.76
C LYS A 48 19.59 -4.18 19.23
N PRO A 49 19.55 -5.35 18.56
CA PRO A 49 19.30 -5.40 17.12
C PRO A 49 17.93 -4.80 16.79
N ALA A 50 17.82 -4.26 15.57
CA ALA A 50 16.55 -3.73 15.07
C ALA A 50 15.45 -4.79 15.09
N VAL A 51 14.23 -4.39 15.47
CA VAL A 51 13.06 -5.26 15.37
C VAL A 51 12.66 -5.33 13.90
N ARG A 52 12.76 -6.53 13.31
CA ARG A 52 12.44 -6.76 11.89
C ARG A 52 11.02 -7.33 11.78
N ILE A 53 10.13 -6.58 11.15
CA ILE A 53 8.73 -6.96 10.89
C ILE A 53 8.57 -7.15 9.38
N PHE A 54 8.13 -8.33 8.97
CA PHE A 54 7.77 -8.66 7.60
C PHE A 54 6.25 -8.61 7.48
N LEU A 55 5.77 -7.57 6.82
CA LEU A 55 4.35 -7.24 6.73
C LEU A 55 3.77 -7.75 5.41
N GLY A 56 2.84 -8.70 5.48
CA GLY A 56 2.07 -9.16 4.32
C GLY A 56 1.02 -8.13 3.91
N THR A 57 1.21 -7.47 2.76
CA THR A 57 0.30 -6.43 2.27
C THR A 57 0.15 -6.42 0.75
N GLU A 58 -0.77 -5.61 0.23
CA GLU A 58 -1.02 -5.38 -1.19
C GLU A 58 -1.43 -3.92 -1.43
N PRO A 59 -1.24 -3.36 -2.65
CA PRO A 59 -1.58 -1.96 -2.92
C PRO A 59 -3.01 -1.58 -2.53
N GLY A 60 -3.96 -2.51 -2.74
CA GLY A 60 -5.36 -2.36 -2.34
C GLY A 60 -5.59 -2.16 -0.83
N GLN A 61 -4.59 -2.46 0.00
CA GLN A 61 -4.62 -2.34 1.46
C GLN A 61 -3.73 -1.20 1.97
N TYR A 62 -3.50 -0.17 1.14
CA TYR A 62 -2.71 1.01 1.52
C TYR A 62 -3.13 1.61 2.87
N ARG A 63 -4.43 1.85 3.09
CA ARG A 63 -4.96 2.38 4.37
C ARG A 63 -4.53 1.52 5.56
N ALA A 64 -4.72 0.20 5.48
CA ALA A 64 -4.32 -0.71 6.54
C ALA A 64 -2.80 -0.71 6.77
N THR A 65 -2.01 -0.70 5.68
CA THR A 65 -0.54 -0.67 5.74
C THR A 65 -0.05 0.58 6.45
N ARG A 66 -0.58 1.75 6.07
CA ARG A 66 -0.26 3.03 6.70
C ARG A 66 -0.56 3.01 8.20
N ILE A 67 -1.73 2.50 8.60
CA ILE A 67 -2.13 2.46 10.01
C ILE A 67 -1.38 1.39 10.81
N PHE A 68 -1.02 0.26 10.19
CA PHE A 68 -0.12 -0.71 10.81
C PHE A 68 1.20 -0.02 11.21
N VAL A 69 1.85 0.65 10.25
CA VAL A 69 3.13 1.33 10.50
C VAL A 69 2.96 2.43 11.55
N TRP A 70 1.91 3.24 11.43
CA TRP A 70 1.60 4.28 12.41
C TRP A 70 1.43 3.71 13.81
N SER A 71 0.71 2.59 13.96
CA SER A 71 0.52 1.94 15.27
C SER A 71 1.86 1.52 15.90
N VAL A 72 2.79 0.97 15.11
CA VAL A 72 4.16 0.66 15.58
C VAL A 72 4.87 1.93 16.03
N MET A 73 4.77 3.03 15.28
CA MET A 73 5.39 4.30 15.66
C MET A 73 4.87 4.85 17.00
N GLN A 74 3.59 4.61 17.32
CA GLN A 74 3.00 5.11 18.57
C GLN A 74 3.47 4.37 19.82
N VAL A 75 3.80 3.08 19.69
CA VAL A 75 4.03 2.20 20.87
C VAL A 75 5.44 1.65 20.98
N ARG A 76 6.30 1.85 19.97
CA ARG A 76 7.68 1.35 19.97
C ARG A 76 8.54 2.00 21.06
N ASP A 77 9.55 1.28 21.54
CA ASP A 77 10.67 1.87 22.26
C ASP A 77 11.33 2.96 21.38
N PRO A 78 11.31 4.24 21.80
CA PRO A 78 11.84 5.32 20.99
C PRO A 78 13.37 5.29 20.88
N GLY A 79 14.07 4.49 21.69
CA GLY A 79 15.51 4.27 21.59
C GLY A 79 15.91 3.15 20.63
N ARG A 80 14.98 2.31 20.17
CA ARG A 80 15.29 1.14 19.34
C ARG A 80 14.91 1.37 17.87
N ALA A 81 15.71 0.79 16.97
CA ALA A 81 15.41 0.79 15.54
C ALA A 81 14.38 -0.31 15.17
N TYR A 82 13.50 -0.01 14.23
CA TYR A 82 12.53 -0.96 13.67
C TYR A 82 12.60 -0.92 12.14
N GLU A 83 12.45 -2.08 11.51
CA GLU A 83 12.43 -2.24 10.07
C GLU A 83 11.15 -2.97 9.68
N ILE A 84 10.30 -2.33 8.87
CA ILE A 84 9.05 -2.92 8.38
C ILE A 84 9.22 -3.20 6.89
N HIS A 85 9.39 -4.47 6.58
CA HIS A 85 9.61 -5.02 5.24
C HIS A 85 8.26 -5.31 4.59
N LEU A 86 7.92 -4.55 3.53
CA LEU A 86 6.61 -4.61 2.87
C LEU A 86 6.56 -5.74 1.84
N MET A 87 6.04 -6.90 2.22
CA MET A 87 5.91 -8.05 1.35
C MET A 87 4.68 -7.89 0.44
N SER A 88 4.89 -7.28 -0.71
CA SER A 88 3.84 -6.98 -1.68
C SER A 88 4.30 -7.26 -3.10
N ASN A 89 3.46 -7.89 -3.93
CA ASN A 89 3.75 -8.09 -5.36
C ASN A 89 5.19 -8.50 -5.72
N VAL A 90 5.81 -9.38 -4.93
CA VAL A 90 7.20 -9.84 -5.14
C VAL A 90 7.33 -10.59 -6.47
N ALA A 91 8.39 -10.28 -7.21
CA ALA A 91 8.75 -10.90 -8.47
C ALA A 91 9.18 -12.37 -8.31
N GLY A 92 8.89 -13.19 -9.31
CA GLY A 92 9.27 -14.60 -9.35
C GLY A 92 8.42 -15.53 -8.48
N ILE A 93 7.39 -15.01 -7.78
CA ILE A 93 6.49 -15.81 -6.94
C ILE A 93 5.06 -15.65 -7.44
N ALA A 94 4.55 -16.69 -8.11
CA ALA A 94 3.15 -16.75 -8.52
C ALA A 94 2.24 -16.88 -7.28
N ARG A 95 1.15 -16.10 -7.27
CA ARG A 95 0.21 -16.01 -6.14
C ARG A 95 -1.16 -16.62 -6.46
N VAL A 96 -1.22 -17.43 -7.51
CA VAL A 96 -2.44 -18.06 -8.00
C VAL A 96 -3.07 -18.93 -6.91
N GLY A 97 -4.38 -18.77 -6.69
CA GLY A 97 -5.12 -19.49 -5.66
C GLY A 97 -4.80 -19.09 -4.21
N TRP A 98 -4.01 -18.04 -3.99
CA TRP A 98 -3.82 -17.48 -2.65
C TRP A 98 -5.08 -16.73 -2.22
N LYS A 99 -5.34 -16.67 -0.91
CA LYS A 99 -6.50 -15.95 -0.38
C LYS A 99 -6.28 -14.43 -0.44
N THR A 100 -5.08 -13.99 -0.07
CA THR A 100 -4.58 -12.60 -0.16
C THR A 100 -3.34 -12.54 -1.04
N GLY A 101 -2.97 -11.36 -1.54
CA GLY A 101 -1.75 -11.17 -2.33
C GLY A 101 -0.42 -11.48 -1.61
N PHE A 102 -0.45 -11.92 -0.36
CA PHE A 102 0.73 -12.17 0.46
C PHE A 102 0.69 -13.50 1.23
N THR A 103 -0.31 -14.36 1.01
CA THR A 103 -0.59 -15.56 1.81
C THR A 103 0.64 -16.44 2.08
N ASN A 104 1.43 -16.85 1.07
CA ASN A 104 2.59 -17.73 1.31
C ASN A 104 3.92 -16.98 1.44
N TYR A 105 3.96 -15.65 1.35
CA TYR A 105 5.20 -14.89 1.54
C TYR A 105 5.83 -15.10 2.92
N ARG A 106 5.00 -15.40 3.93
CA ARG A 106 5.46 -15.75 5.28
C ARG A 106 6.50 -16.89 5.33
N TYR A 107 6.51 -17.78 4.35
CA TYR A 107 7.45 -18.89 4.27
C TYR A 107 8.76 -18.54 3.53
N ALA A 108 8.82 -17.40 2.85
CA ALA A 108 10.05 -16.88 2.26
C ALA A 108 10.82 -15.94 3.21
N ILE A 109 10.24 -15.57 4.36
CA ILE A 109 10.85 -14.66 5.34
C ILE A 109 12.26 -15.09 5.76
N PRO A 110 12.56 -16.37 6.07
CA PRO A 110 13.92 -16.75 6.41
C PRO A 110 14.94 -16.34 5.34
N HIS A 111 14.61 -16.54 4.07
CA HIS A 111 15.46 -16.14 2.95
C HIS A 111 15.65 -14.62 2.87
N TRP A 112 14.56 -13.84 2.94
CA TRP A 112 14.64 -12.36 2.90
C TRP A 112 15.31 -11.75 4.13
N ALA A 113 15.28 -12.45 5.28
CA ALA A 113 16.03 -12.08 6.47
C ALA A 113 17.52 -12.48 6.42
N GLY A 114 18.00 -13.01 5.28
CA GLY A 114 19.38 -13.44 5.09
C GLY A 114 19.72 -14.79 5.74
N ASN A 115 18.71 -15.62 6.00
CA ASN A 115 18.82 -16.89 6.73
C ASN A 115 19.46 -16.76 8.12
N THR A 116 19.31 -15.60 8.77
CA THR A 116 19.93 -15.31 10.06
C THR A 116 19.05 -14.44 10.95
N GLY A 117 19.26 -14.52 12.26
CA GLY A 117 18.57 -13.72 13.26
C GLY A 117 17.08 -14.04 13.39
N ARG A 118 16.31 -13.08 13.89
CA ARG A 118 14.87 -13.20 14.13
C ARG A 118 14.04 -12.27 13.26
N ALA A 119 12.80 -12.66 12.98
CA ALA A 119 11.84 -11.87 12.24
C ALA A 119 10.44 -12.04 12.84
N ILE A 120 9.65 -10.96 12.88
CA ILE A 120 8.21 -11.05 13.10
C ILE A 120 7.54 -11.10 11.73
N TYR A 121 6.57 -11.99 11.55
CA TYR A 121 5.58 -11.91 10.47
C TYR A 121 4.30 -11.24 10.99
N ASN A 122 3.68 -10.37 10.21
CA ASN A 122 2.31 -9.89 10.43
C ASN A 122 1.50 -9.88 9.12
N ASP A 123 0.23 -10.29 9.20
CA ASP A 123 -0.79 -9.86 8.23
C ASP A 123 -1.10 -8.36 8.47
N VAL A 124 -1.40 -7.60 7.40
CA VAL A 124 -1.64 -6.15 7.50
C VAL A 124 -2.95 -5.77 8.21
N ASP A 125 -3.83 -6.73 8.47
CA ASP A 125 -5.10 -6.52 9.19
C ASP A 125 -4.93 -6.51 10.72
N GLN A 126 -3.75 -6.10 11.19
CA GLN A 126 -3.37 -6.04 12.59
C GLN A 126 -2.88 -4.64 12.98
N ILE A 127 -2.93 -4.31 14.26
CA ILE A 127 -2.31 -3.10 14.82
C ILE A 127 -1.65 -3.44 16.16
N TYR A 128 -0.57 -2.73 16.48
CA TYR A 128 0.10 -2.86 17.77
C TYR A 128 -0.47 -1.86 18.79
N LEU A 129 -0.79 -2.37 19.98
CA LEU A 129 -1.15 -1.57 21.16
C LEU A 129 -0.04 -1.59 22.22
N GLN A 130 0.97 -2.43 22.03
CA GLN A 130 2.19 -2.53 22.82
C GLN A 130 3.39 -2.71 21.90
N ASP A 131 4.59 -2.36 22.38
CA ASP A 131 5.83 -2.42 21.61
C ASP A 131 6.08 -3.82 21.00
N PRO A 132 6.18 -3.97 19.66
CA PRO A 132 6.52 -5.24 19.03
C PRO A 132 7.87 -5.85 19.48
N ALA A 133 8.77 -5.06 20.07
CA ALA A 133 9.99 -5.58 20.70
C ALA A 133 9.69 -6.65 21.77
N GLY A 134 8.57 -6.54 22.48
CA GLY A 134 8.16 -7.54 23.48
C GLY A 134 7.92 -8.92 22.87
N LEU A 135 7.41 -8.98 21.64
CA LEU A 135 7.31 -10.23 20.88
C LEU A 135 8.68 -10.64 20.34
N PHE A 136 9.41 -9.71 19.72
CA PHE A 136 10.69 -9.99 19.06
C PHE A 136 11.75 -10.58 20.00
N ASP A 137 11.80 -10.08 21.24
CA ASP A 137 12.79 -10.46 22.25
C ASP A 137 12.37 -11.72 23.03
N MET A 138 11.18 -12.29 22.78
CA MET A 138 10.68 -13.46 23.50
C MET A 138 11.66 -14.64 23.41
N ASP A 139 11.82 -15.37 24.52
CA ASP A 139 12.56 -16.63 24.50
C ASP A 139 11.76 -17.69 23.74
N MET A 140 12.35 -18.18 22.64
CA MET A 140 11.74 -19.20 21.80
C MET A 140 11.95 -20.62 22.35
N GLN A 141 12.70 -20.82 23.44
CA GLN A 141 12.91 -22.12 24.08
C GLN A 141 13.34 -23.21 23.09
N GLY A 142 14.27 -22.85 22.18
CA GLY A 142 14.75 -23.75 21.14
C GLY A 142 13.83 -23.93 19.93
N LYS A 143 12.59 -23.40 19.94
CA LYS A 143 11.65 -23.44 18.81
C LYS A 143 12.13 -22.57 17.65
N GLY A 144 11.64 -22.90 16.45
CA GLY A 144 11.88 -22.16 15.21
C GLY A 144 10.80 -21.12 14.92
N VAL A 145 9.58 -21.33 15.43
CA VAL A 145 8.44 -20.41 15.28
C VAL A 145 7.66 -20.34 16.57
N LEU A 146 7.27 -19.13 16.99
CA LEU A 146 6.22 -18.92 17.98
C LEU A 146 4.98 -18.32 17.30
N ALA A 147 3.80 -18.89 17.55
CA ALA A 147 2.50 -18.34 17.14
C ALA A 147 1.42 -18.79 18.14
N ILE A 148 0.19 -18.26 18.05
CA ILE A 148 -0.86 -18.65 19.02
C ILE A 148 -1.34 -20.10 18.84
N SER A 149 -1.20 -20.67 17.64
CA SER A 149 -1.37 -22.09 17.37
C SER A 149 -0.77 -22.44 16.00
N VAL A 150 -0.54 -23.73 15.71
CA VAL A 150 -0.09 -24.18 14.38
C VAL A 150 -1.07 -23.75 13.26
N LYS A 151 -2.36 -23.63 13.58
CA LYS A 151 -3.40 -23.24 12.62
C LYS A 151 -3.41 -21.73 12.36
N GLU A 152 -3.11 -20.93 13.36
CA GLU A 152 -3.23 -19.46 13.35
C GLU A 152 -1.84 -18.82 13.23
N ASN A 153 -1.46 -18.48 12.00
CA ASN A 153 -0.13 -17.96 11.66
C ASN A 153 -0.18 -16.57 11.04
N SER A 154 -1.22 -15.77 11.33
CA SER A 154 -1.35 -14.36 10.91
C SER A 154 -0.31 -13.45 11.57
N VAL A 155 0.28 -13.88 12.68
CA VAL A 155 1.45 -13.28 13.31
C VAL A 155 2.32 -14.35 13.91
N MET A 156 3.64 -14.23 13.72
CA MET A 156 4.63 -15.21 14.17
C MET A 156 5.93 -14.53 14.57
N LEU A 157 6.63 -15.05 15.58
CA LEU A 157 8.07 -14.84 15.73
C LEU A 157 8.81 -16.01 15.08
N ILE A 158 9.80 -15.72 14.23
CA ILE A 158 10.52 -16.69 13.42
C ILE A 158 12.02 -16.60 13.75
N ASP A 159 12.63 -17.75 14.03
CA ASP A 159 14.08 -17.95 14.03
C ASP A 159 14.49 -18.28 12.59
N CYS A 160 15.05 -17.29 11.89
CA CYS A 160 15.31 -17.40 10.45
C CYS A 160 16.42 -18.40 10.14
N GLU A 161 17.37 -18.64 11.05
CA GLU A 161 18.44 -19.62 10.84
C GLU A 161 17.91 -21.06 10.93
N LYS A 162 17.05 -21.35 11.90
CA LYS A 162 16.43 -22.68 12.01
C LYS A 162 15.45 -22.93 10.88
N MET A 163 14.61 -21.96 10.57
CA MET A 163 13.51 -22.13 9.62
C MET A 163 13.97 -22.11 8.16
N ALA A 164 15.10 -21.48 7.83
CA ALA A 164 15.65 -21.50 6.46
C ALA A 164 15.88 -22.91 5.89
N LYS A 165 16.08 -23.91 6.75
CA LYS A 165 16.26 -25.32 6.35
C LYS A 165 14.97 -26.01 5.90
N LEU A 166 13.82 -25.49 6.32
CA LEU A 166 12.51 -26.10 6.09
C LEU A 166 11.60 -25.22 5.22
N TRP A 167 11.80 -23.91 5.26
CA TRP A 167 11.01 -22.89 4.58
C TRP A 167 11.91 -22.19 3.57
N THR A 168 12.00 -22.76 2.36
CA THR A 168 12.89 -22.28 1.31
C THR A 168 12.14 -21.41 0.30
N LEU A 169 12.85 -20.42 -0.27
CA LEU A 169 12.30 -19.62 -1.37
C LEU A 169 11.94 -20.49 -2.59
N GLU A 170 12.71 -21.54 -2.85
CA GLU A 170 12.44 -22.49 -3.93
C GLU A 170 11.08 -23.17 -3.77
N ASP A 171 10.76 -23.68 -2.57
CA ASP A 171 9.46 -24.30 -2.31
C ASP A 171 8.31 -23.29 -2.44
N VAL A 172 8.53 -22.05 -2.02
CA VAL A 172 7.54 -20.96 -2.18
C VAL A 172 7.31 -20.67 -3.67
N ALA A 173 8.38 -20.52 -4.45
CA ALA A 173 8.31 -20.29 -5.89
C ALA A 173 7.70 -21.49 -6.65
N ALA A 174 7.93 -22.71 -6.17
CA ALA A 174 7.30 -23.94 -6.68
C ALA A 174 5.81 -24.08 -6.28
N GLY A 175 5.25 -23.12 -5.53
CA GLY A 175 3.83 -23.08 -5.19
C GLY A 175 3.42 -24.04 -4.07
N LYS A 176 4.36 -24.49 -3.23
CA LYS A 176 4.03 -25.25 -2.01
C LYS A 176 3.10 -24.43 -1.10
N LYS A 177 2.22 -25.11 -0.37
CA LYS A 177 1.14 -24.50 0.42
C LYS A 177 1.38 -24.66 1.92
N HIS A 178 0.51 -24.04 2.72
CA HIS A 178 0.56 -24.09 4.18
C HIS A 178 0.83 -25.48 4.76
N ASP A 179 0.15 -26.52 4.27
CA ASP A 179 0.28 -27.88 4.82
C ASP A 179 1.70 -28.44 4.71
N HIS A 180 2.41 -28.12 3.61
CA HIS A 180 3.83 -28.49 3.42
C HIS A 180 4.71 -27.84 4.49
N PHE A 181 4.66 -26.51 4.57
CA PHE A 181 5.54 -25.75 5.47
C PHE A 181 5.21 -25.97 6.96
N LYS A 182 3.92 -26.07 7.30
CA LYS A 182 3.46 -26.35 8.66
C LYS A 182 3.76 -27.79 9.06
N GLY A 183 3.61 -28.74 8.13
CA GLY A 183 3.97 -30.14 8.33
C GLY A 183 5.46 -30.30 8.66
N ALA A 184 6.34 -29.77 7.81
CA ALA A 184 7.79 -29.83 8.02
C ALA A 184 8.23 -29.20 9.35
N MET A 185 7.68 -28.03 9.71
CA MET A 185 7.95 -27.37 10.99
C MET A 185 7.49 -28.24 12.19
N ASN A 186 6.31 -28.83 12.11
CA ASN A 186 5.72 -29.61 13.18
C ASN A 186 6.44 -30.96 13.37
N GLU A 187 6.77 -31.64 12.28
CA GLU A 187 7.56 -32.88 12.28
C GLU A 187 8.95 -32.66 12.90
N ALA A 188 9.57 -31.50 12.64
CA ALA A 188 10.83 -31.11 13.26
C ALA A 188 10.70 -30.65 14.73
N GLY A 189 9.48 -30.60 15.29
CA GLY A 189 9.24 -30.14 16.65
C GLY A 189 9.55 -28.66 16.89
N LEU A 190 9.61 -27.85 15.83
CA LEU A 190 10.05 -26.45 15.86
C LEU A 190 8.94 -25.43 16.13
N PHE A 191 7.71 -25.87 16.35
CA PHE A 191 6.61 -25.00 16.76
C PHE A 191 6.61 -24.76 18.29
N GLY A 192 6.34 -23.53 18.70
CA GLY A 192 6.01 -23.13 20.07
C GLY A 192 4.79 -22.21 20.10
N GLU A 193 4.10 -22.20 21.24
CA GLU A 193 2.97 -21.31 21.46
C GLU A 193 3.43 -19.97 22.06
N MET A 194 2.80 -18.87 21.64
CA MET A 194 2.94 -17.55 22.27
C MET A 194 1.61 -17.11 22.89
N PRO A 195 1.62 -16.15 23.85
CA PRO A 195 0.40 -15.62 24.44
C PRO A 195 -0.60 -15.09 23.40
N GLY A 196 -1.89 -15.40 23.58
CA GLY A 196 -2.98 -14.96 22.70
C GLY A 196 -3.10 -13.44 22.54
N THR A 197 -2.59 -12.67 23.52
CA THR A 197 -2.57 -11.21 23.50
C THR A 197 -1.75 -10.61 22.35
N TRP A 198 -0.82 -11.38 21.77
CA TRP A 198 -0.07 -11.01 20.56
C TRP A 198 -0.81 -11.32 19.25
N ASN A 199 -2.04 -11.85 19.30
CA ASN A 199 -2.94 -12.04 18.16
C ASN A 199 -4.41 -12.02 18.64
N SER A 200 -4.81 -10.93 19.30
CA SER A 200 -6.15 -10.77 19.87
C SER A 200 -7.16 -10.52 18.76
N ARG A 201 -8.08 -11.46 18.50
CA ARG A 201 -9.02 -11.38 17.37
C ARG A 201 -10.29 -10.64 17.74
N ASP A 202 -10.65 -9.59 17.01
CA ASP A 202 -11.97 -8.93 17.05
C ASP A 202 -12.54 -8.70 18.49
N GLY A 203 -11.68 -8.40 19.47
CA GLY A 203 -12.08 -8.20 20.88
C GLY A 203 -12.10 -9.46 21.76
N GLU A 204 -11.40 -10.54 21.38
CA GLU A 204 -11.22 -11.76 22.17
C GLU A 204 -10.61 -11.48 23.57
N HIS A 205 -9.78 -10.45 23.68
CA HIS A 205 -9.26 -9.93 24.94
C HIS A 205 -9.71 -8.48 25.17
N PRO A 206 -9.85 -8.05 26.43
CA PRO A 206 -9.97 -6.62 26.76
C PRO A 206 -8.81 -5.82 26.16
N VAL A 207 -9.07 -4.55 25.81
CA VAL A 207 -8.10 -3.70 25.11
C VAL A 207 -6.82 -3.52 25.94
N GLU A 208 -6.97 -3.35 27.26
CA GLU A 208 -5.87 -3.17 28.21
C GLU A 208 -4.95 -4.40 28.35
N GLN A 209 -5.39 -5.57 27.87
CA GLN A 209 -4.61 -6.80 27.84
C GLN A 209 -4.10 -7.14 26.44
N THR A 210 -4.53 -6.39 25.42
CA THR A 210 -4.19 -6.68 24.03
C THR A 210 -2.84 -6.04 23.68
N ASN A 211 -1.91 -6.84 23.19
CA ASN A 211 -0.61 -6.36 22.68
C ASN A 211 -0.68 -6.07 21.18
N CYS A 212 -1.29 -6.98 20.43
CA CYS A 212 -1.53 -6.86 18.98
C CYS A 212 -2.98 -7.27 18.67
N LEU A 213 -3.75 -6.32 18.17
CA LEU A 213 -5.15 -6.50 17.78
C LEU A 213 -5.22 -6.95 16.32
N HIS A 214 -6.07 -7.93 16.03
CA HIS A 214 -6.27 -8.51 14.71
C HIS A 214 -7.74 -8.38 14.29
N TYR A 215 -7.98 -7.60 13.24
CA TYR A 215 -9.28 -7.42 12.60
C TYR A 215 -9.55 -8.57 11.62
N THR A 216 -9.80 -9.76 12.14
CA THR A 216 -9.85 -11.00 11.34
C THR A 216 -11.10 -11.09 10.44
N THR A 217 -12.18 -10.41 10.83
CA THR A 217 -13.45 -10.47 10.09
C THR A 217 -13.48 -9.49 8.90
N LEU A 218 -13.18 -9.99 7.70
CA LEU A 218 -13.07 -9.18 6.45
C LEU A 218 -14.20 -8.19 6.17
N HIS A 219 -15.46 -8.54 6.45
CA HIS A 219 -16.62 -7.68 6.18
C HIS A 219 -16.89 -6.63 7.28
N SER A 220 -16.05 -6.64 8.32
CA SER A 220 -15.98 -5.64 9.37
C SER A 220 -14.53 -5.22 9.56
N GLN A 221 -13.79 -5.00 8.47
CA GLN A 221 -12.50 -4.33 8.53
C GLN A 221 -12.71 -2.83 8.24
N PRO A 222 -12.22 -1.91 9.10
CA PRO A 222 -12.57 -0.48 9.03
C PRO A 222 -12.07 0.21 7.76
N TRP A 223 -10.98 -0.28 7.14
CA TRP A 223 -10.46 0.27 5.87
C TRP A 223 -11.16 -0.26 4.61
N LYS A 224 -12.09 -1.21 4.76
CA LYS A 224 -12.92 -1.77 3.67
C LYS A 224 -12.12 -2.26 2.45
N PRO A 225 -11.24 -3.27 2.57
CA PRO A 225 -10.29 -3.64 1.51
C PRO A 225 -10.93 -4.18 0.21
N PHE A 226 -12.16 -4.67 0.26
CA PHE A 226 -12.84 -5.32 -0.88
C PHE A 226 -14.27 -4.78 -1.07
N PRO A 227 -14.45 -3.47 -1.30
CA PRO A 227 -15.76 -2.81 -1.28
C PRO A 227 -16.64 -3.17 -2.47
N GLY A 228 -16.06 -3.65 -3.58
CA GLY A 228 -16.84 -4.21 -4.70
C GLY A 228 -17.34 -5.63 -4.43
N TYR A 229 -16.74 -6.34 -3.47
CA TYR A 229 -16.99 -7.76 -3.24
C TYR A 229 -17.71 -8.04 -1.93
N LEU A 230 -17.59 -7.16 -0.93
CA LEU A 230 -18.14 -7.36 0.41
C LEU A 230 -19.11 -6.23 0.79
N ARG A 231 -20.10 -6.58 1.60
CA ARG A 231 -21.00 -5.63 2.26
C ARG A 231 -20.47 -5.40 3.67
N TYR A 232 -20.05 -4.17 3.93
CA TYR A 232 -19.42 -3.81 5.20
C TYR A 232 -20.43 -3.48 6.28
N ARG A 233 -20.08 -3.82 7.53
CA ARG A 233 -20.77 -3.42 8.75
C ARG A 233 -19.73 -3.01 9.78
N GLU A 234 -20.10 -2.12 10.69
CA GLU A 234 -19.26 -1.82 11.84
C GLU A 234 -19.03 -3.09 12.67
N GLY A 235 -17.79 -3.23 13.12
CA GLY A 235 -17.33 -4.35 13.93
C GLY A 235 -16.82 -3.89 15.30
N PRO A 236 -16.40 -4.84 16.14
CA PRO A 236 -15.78 -4.54 17.42
C PRO A 236 -14.50 -3.71 17.21
N LEU A 237 -14.24 -2.78 18.14
CA LEU A 237 -12.98 -2.02 18.21
C LEU A 237 -12.64 -1.21 16.94
N TYR A 238 -13.65 -0.82 16.15
CA TYR A 238 -13.51 0.12 15.02
C TYR A 238 -12.95 1.46 15.46
N GLY A 239 -13.41 1.97 16.61
CA GLY A 239 -12.98 3.25 17.15
C GLY A 239 -11.46 3.36 17.26
N LEU A 240 -10.80 2.31 17.77
CA LEU A 240 -9.34 2.29 17.90
C LEU A 240 -8.63 2.48 16.55
N TRP A 241 -9.12 1.84 15.49
CA TRP A 241 -8.51 1.99 14.17
C TRP A 241 -8.76 3.39 13.59
N HIS A 242 -9.98 3.91 13.73
CA HIS A 242 -10.32 5.25 13.26
C HIS A 242 -9.59 6.35 14.05
N ASP A 243 -9.36 6.18 15.35
CA ASP A 243 -8.57 7.09 16.17
C ASP A 243 -7.09 7.09 15.72
N LEU A 244 -6.54 5.91 15.37
CA LEU A 244 -5.21 5.81 14.76
C LEU A 244 -5.17 6.46 13.37
N GLU A 245 -6.18 6.26 12.52
CA GLU A 245 -6.24 6.91 11.21
C GLU A 245 -6.33 8.42 11.34
N LYS A 246 -7.17 8.91 12.26
CA LYS A 246 -7.32 10.35 12.53
C LYS A 246 -6.01 10.96 13.05
N SER A 247 -5.33 10.32 14.00
CA SER A 247 -4.06 10.83 14.51
C SER A 247 -2.94 10.79 13.46
N ALA A 248 -2.92 9.79 12.57
CA ALA A 248 -2.02 9.76 11.43
C ALA A 248 -2.30 10.90 10.45
N ASP A 249 -3.58 11.20 10.18
CA ASP A 249 -4.02 12.31 9.33
C ASP A 249 -3.64 13.67 9.94
N GLU A 250 -3.87 13.87 11.24
CA GLU A 250 -3.47 15.07 12.00
C GLU A 250 -1.95 15.29 11.98
N ALA A 251 -1.16 14.21 12.01
CA ALA A 251 0.29 14.26 11.90
C ALA A 251 0.80 14.43 10.45
N GLY A 252 -0.08 14.40 9.44
CA GLY A 252 0.31 14.40 8.03
C GLY A 252 1.14 13.17 7.64
N TYR A 253 0.96 12.04 8.34
CA TYR A 253 1.82 10.87 8.18
C TYR A 253 1.60 10.19 6.82
N LEU A 254 2.69 9.99 6.09
CA LEU A 254 2.77 9.16 4.88
C LEU A 254 3.91 8.16 5.04
N MET A 255 3.76 6.96 4.47
CA MET A 255 4.82 5.92 4.53
C MET A 255 6.08 6.30 3.77
N PHE A 256 5.91 7.05 2.68
CA PHE A 256 6.97 7.62 1.85
C PHE A 256 6.65 9.10 1.64
N THR A 257 7.68 9.88 1.31
CA THR A 257 7.58 11.35 1.14
C THR A 257 8.40 11.79 -0.06
N LYS A 258 8.31 13.06 -0.44
CA LYS A 258 9.18 13.65 -1.45
C LYS A 258 10.67 13.55 -1.07
N GLU A 259 10.97 13.71 0.22
CA GLU A 259 12.33 13.66 0.76
C GLU A 259 12.84 12.23 0.91
N HIS A 260 11.93 11.29 1.16
CA HIS A 260 12.20 9.87 1.31
C HIS A 260 11.20 9.06 0.46
N PRO A 261 11.36 9.08 -0.88
CA PRO A 261 10.50 8.33 -1.78
C PRO A 261 10.78 6.82 -1.65
N SER A 262 9.95 5.99 -2.28
CA SER A 262 10.22 4.56 -2.32
C SER A 262 11.53 4.25 -3.04
N GLY A 263 12.16 3.11 -2.75
CA GLY A 263 13.32 2.65 -3.49
C GLY A 263 13.02 2.48 -4.99
N GLU A 264 11.79 2.09 -5.31
CA GLU A 264 11.32 1.95 -6.68
C GLU A 264 11.23 3.27 -7.45
N PHE A 265 10.97 4.40 -6.79
CA PHE A 265 10.91 5.71 -7.46
C PHE A 265 12.21 6.05 -8.19
N ALA A 266 13.36 5.84 -7.54
CA ALA A 266 14.67 6.08 -8.13
C ALA A 266 14.96 5.12 -9.29
N ARG A 267 14.57 3.84 -9.16
CA ARG A 267 14.73 2.85 -10.23
C ARG A 267 13.87 3.21 -11.45
N LEU A 268 12.61 3.59 -11.23
CA LEU A 268 11.70 4.03 -12.29
C LEU A 268 12.23 5.29 -12.99
N SER A 269 12.68 6.30 -12.24
CA SER A 269 13.29 7.50 -12.81
C SER A 269 14.49 7.15 -13.70
N ALA A 270 15.32 6.19 -13.28
CA ALA A 270 16.44 5.72 -14.09
C ALA A 270 16.02 4.97 -15.36
N GLN A 271 14.89 4.25 -15.34
CA GLN A 271 14.32 3.62 -16.54
C GLN A 271 13.75 4.66 -17.50
N TYR A 272 13.01 5.65 -16.99
CA TYR A 272 12.41 6.71 -17.80
C TYR A 272 13.44 7.58 -18.52
N ARG A 273 14.57 7.89 -17.88
CA ARG A 273 15.68 8.61 -18.54
C ARG A 273 16.34 7.85 -19.69
N LYS A 274 16.15 6.52 -19.78
CA LYS A 274 16.65 5.68 -20.88
C LYS A 274 15.65 5.54 -22.02
N MET A 275 14.39 5.91 -21.82
CA MET A 275 13.40 5.86 -22.88
C MET A 275 13.67 7.00 -23.87
N ASN A 276 13.78 6.66 -25.15
CA ASN A 276 13.77 7.65 -26.22
C ASN A 276 12.41 8.36 -26.27
N ASP A 277 12.33 9.53 -26.89
CA ASP A 277 11.08 10.30 -27.15
C ASP A 277 10.16 9.60 -28.17
N THR A 278 9.92 8.31 -27.98
CA THR A 278 8.96 7.57 -28.79
C THR A 278 7.57 7.93 -28.28
N PRO A 279 6.62 8.29 -29.16
CA PRO A 279 5.27 8.65 -28.73
C PRO A 279 4.65 7.50 -27.95
N GLU A 280 4.33 7.75 -26.68
CA GLU A 280 3.76 6.73 -25.81
C GLU A 280 2.24 6.69 -25.95
N VAL A 281 1.70 5.48 -26.04
CA VAL A 281 0.26 5.24 -26.09
C VAL A 281 -0.25 5.11 -24.65
N GLY A 282 -0.96 6.14 -24.16
CA GLY A 282 -1.50 6.20 -22.81
C GLY A 282 -2.59 7.26 -22.67
N VAL A 283 -2.92 7.63 -21.43
CA VAL A 283 -3.80 8.78 -21.14
C VAL A 283 -3.12 10.04 -21.64
N ARG A 284 -3.83 10.84 -22.45
CA ARG A 284 -3.32 12.12 -22.99
C ARG A 284 -4.12 13.27 -22.41
N VAL A 285 -3.45 14.33 -21.97
CA VAL A 285 -4.14 15.52 -21.45
C VAL A 285 -5.11 16.11 -22.48
N GLU A 286 -4.78 16.04 -23.77
CA GLU A 286 -5.59 16.57 -24.87
C GLU A 286 -7.04 16.03 -24.88
N ASP A 287 -7.24 14.76 -24.50
CA ASP A 287 -8.56 14.12 -24.44
C ASP A 287 -9.43 14.72 -23.31
N HIS A 288 -8.82 15.46 -22.40
CA HIS A 288 -9.44 15.99 -21.18
C HIS A 288 -9.40 17.53 -21.09
N VAL A 289 -9.02 18.22 -22.16
CA VAL A 289 -8.94 19.70 -22.24
C VAL A 289 -10.26 20.37 -21.85
N ALA A 290 -11.39 19.82 -22.25
CA ALA A 290 -12.70 20.38 -21.91
C ALA A 290 -12.99 20.34 -20.39
N ALA A 291 -12.58 19.25 -19.72
CA ALA A 291 -12.73 19.11 -18.28
C ALA A 291 -11.78 20.08 -17.54
N LEU A 292 -10.53 20.19 -18.01
CA LEU A 292 -9.56 21.15 -17.52
C LEU A 292 -10.05 22.61 -17.65
N ALA A 293 -10.52 23.01 -18.84
CA ALA A 293 -11.02 24.35 -19.08
C ALA A 293 -12.22 24.70 -18.18
N LYS A 294 -13.09 23.72 -17.90
CA LYS A 294 -14.22 23.90 -16.99
C LYS A 294 -13.75 24.14 -15.56
N LEU A 295 -12.76 23.38 -15.07
CA LEU A 295 -12.20 23.57 -13.73
C LEU A 295 -11.47 24.90 -13.60
N ALA A 296 -10.62 25.23 -14.57
CA ALA A 296 -9.90 26.50 -14.61
C ALA A 296 -10.87 27.69 -14.58
N LYS A 297 -11.91 27.68 -15.42
CA LYS A 297 -12.95 28.72 -15.41
C LYS A 297 -13.70 28.79 -14.08
N ALA A 298 -14.05 27.65 -13.49
CA ALA A 298 -14.83 27.60 -12.25
C ALA A 298 -14.04 28.08 -11.02
N THR A 299 -12.72 28.05 -11.08
CA THR A 299 -11.81 28.47 -10.01
C THR A 299 -11.13 29.80 -10.28
N GLY A 300 -11.22 30.32 -11.51
CA GLY A 300 -10.50 31.51 -11.92
C GLY A 300 -9.00 31.27 -12.11
N ALA A 301 -8.59 30.02 -12.33
CA ALA A 301 -7.18 29.67 -12.44
C ALA A 301 -6.53 30.26 -13.70
N THR A 302 -5.37 30.88 -13.48
CA THR A 302 -4.55 31.53 -14.52
C THR A 302 -3.15 30.93 -14.63
N ASP A 303 -2.66 30.29 -13.57
CA ASP A 303 -1.35 29.63 -13.53
C ASP A 303 -1.51 28.17 -13.09
N ILE A 304 -1.14 27.23 -13.97
CA ILE A 304 -1.40 25.80 -13.78
C ILE A 304 -0.09 25.02 -13.90
N LEU A 305 0.18 24.13 -12.95
CA LEU A 305 1.24 23.12 -13.07
C LEU A 305 0.68 21.85 -13.71
N GLY A 306 1.32 21.37 -14.77
CA GLY A 306 1.01 20.10 -15.41
C GLY A 306 2.10 19.07 -15.21
N LEU A 307 1.77 17.98 -14.51
CA LEU A 307 2.63 16.81 -14.36
C LEU A 307 2.33 15.80 -15.47
N VAL A 308 3.36 15.44 -16.22
CA VAL A 308 3.31 14.47 -17.31
C VAL A 308 4.47 13.49 -17.19
N ALA A 309 4.43 12.39 -17.94
CA ALA A 309 5.62 11.59 -18.19
C ALA A 309 5.76 11.38 -19.69
N GLY A 310 6.83 11.90 -20.26
CA GLY A 310 7.03 11.95 -21.71
C GLY A 310 6.25 13.08 -22.41
N GLU A 311 5.60 12.75 -23.53
CA GLU A 311 4.89 13.71 -24.39
C GLU A 311 3.49 14.07 -23.86
N GLY A 312 2.80 15.01 -24.52
CA GLY A 312 1.44 15.46 -24.15
C GLY A 312 1.37 16.89 -23.62
N THR A 313 2.41 17.69 -23.85
CA THR A 313 2.49 19.10 -23.47
C THR A 313 1.89 20.05 -24.52
N ASP A 314 1.78 19.59 -25.77
CA ASP A 314 1.17 20.34 -26.87
C ASP A 314 -0.35 20.07 -26.91
N ILE A 315 -1.07 20.78 -26.04
CA ILE A 315 -2.53 20.72 -25.98
C ILE A 315 -3.15 22.03 -26.48
N ALA A 316 -4.43 21.97 -26.87
CA ALA A 316 -5.18 23.17 -27.19
C ALA A 316 -5.14 24.18 -26.01
N PRO A 317 -4.90 25.48 -26.27
CA PRO A 317 -4.78 26.47 -25.22
C PRO A 317 -6.00 26.53 -24.30
N ILE A 318 -5.77 26.65 -23.00
CA ILE A 318 -6.83 26.93 -22.02
C ILE A 318 -7.01 28.45 -21.95
N PRO A 319 -8.17 29.01 -22.32
CA PRO A 319 -8.35 30.46 -22.36
C PRO A 319 -8.07 31.12 -21.01
N GLY A 320 -7.12 32.06 -21.00
CA GLY A 320 -6.76 32.83 -19.80
C GLY A 320 -5.83 32.11 -18.82
N ALA A 321 -5.36 30.90 -19.13
CA ALA A 321 -4.46 30.15 -18.27
C ALA A 321 -3.14 29.79 -18.96
N ARG A 322 -2.05 29.84 -18.21
CA ARG A 322 -0.72 29.35 -18.57
C ARG A 322 -0.50 28.00 -17.91
N ILE A 323 0.10 27.07 -18.64
CA ILE A 323 0.47 25.75 -18.10
C ILE A 323 1.99 25.60 -18.10
N HIS A 324 2.53 25.21 -16.95
CA HIS A 324 3.94 24.87 -16.75
C HIS A 324 4.05 23.36 -16.70
N TRP A 325 4.67 22.76 -17.71
CA TRP A 325 4.82 21.30 -17.78
C TRP A 325 6.08 20.84 -17.06
N HIS A 326 5.94 19.76 -16.30
CA HIS A 326 7.05 19.11 -15.61
C HIS A 326 6.90 17.60 -15.67
N ASP A 327 8.03 16.91 -15.89
CA ASP A 327 8.13 15.46 -15.83
C ASP A 327 8.97 15.04 -14.61
N PRO A 328 8.33 14.55 -13.53
CA PRO A 328 9.04 14.22 -12.30
C PRO A 328 9.80 12.90 -12.35
N LEU A 329 9.69 12.12 -13.44
CA LEU A 329 10.48 10.90 -13.66
C LEU A 329 11.74 11.17 -14.50
N ARG A 330 11.75 12.24 -15.31
CA ARG A 330 12.94 12.69 -16.05
C ARG A 330 13.76 13.72 -15.28
N SER A 331 13.10 14.73 -14.72
CA SER A 331 13.68 15.80 -13.90
C SER A 331 13.24 15.69 -12.44
N SER A 332 14.00 16.27 -11.51
CA SER A 332 13.65 16.14 -10.09
C SER A 332 12.42 16.99 -9.78
N ILE A 333 11.47 16.44 -9.03
CA ILE A 333 10.35 17.23 -8.47
C ILE A 333 10.84 18.29 -7.46
N ALA A 334 12.11 18.26 -7.05
CA ALA A 334 12.73 19.37 -6.33
C ALA A 334 12.99 20.59 -7.23
N ASP A 335 13.15 20.39 -8.55
CA ASP A 335 13.48 21.46 -9.50
C ASP A 335 12.34 22.47 -9.68
N ILE A 336 11.10 22.07 -9.37
CA ILE A 336 9.92 22.96 -9.36
C ILE A 336 9.77 23.81 -8.09
N GLY A 337 10.67 23.65 -7.11
CA GLY A 337 10.69 24.43 -5.87
C GLY A 337 9.46 24.23 -4.98
N GLU A 338 9.06 25.27 -4.25
CA GLU A 338 7.86 25.32 -3.38
C GLU A 338 6.75 26.21 -3.98
N THR A 339 6.84 26.51 -5.28
CA THR A 339 5.87 27.38 -5.97
C THR A 339 4.47 26.78 -5.90
N THR A 340 3.50 27.63 -5.54
CA THR A 340 2.06 27.33 -5.59
C THR A 340 1.45 27.78 -6.92
N TYR A 341 0.44 27.05 -7.38
CA TYR A 341 -0.27 27.28 -8.63
C TYR A 341 -1.79 27.34 -8.37
N ASP A 342 -2.53 28.03 -9.24
CA ASP A 342 -3.99 28.07 -9.15
C ASP A 342 -4.61 26.69 -9.42
N GLY A 343 -3.93 25.88 -10.22
CA GLY A 343 -4.31 24.50 -10.48
C GLY A 343 -3.12 23.58 -10.65
N VAL A 344 -3.27 22.31 -10.25
CA VAL A 344 -2.29 21.26 -10.50
C VAL A 344 -2.98 20.10 -11.21
N ILE A 345 -2.43 19.65 -12.34
CA ILE A 345 -2.96 18.54 -13.12
C ILE A 345 -1.94 17.42 -13.26
N ALA A 346 -2.40 16.18 -13.25
CA ALA A 346 -1.62 15.02 -13.67
C ALA A 346 -2.48 14.14 -14.57
N ALA A 347 -2.07 13.93 -15.82
CA ALA A 347 -2.75 13.00 -16.71
C ALA A 347 -1.72 12.11 -17.38
N GLY A 348 -1.89 10.79 -17.29
CA GLY A 348 -0.91 9.86 -17.84
C GLY A 348 0.42 9.89 -17.09
N MET A 349 0.39 10.14 -15.78
CA MET A 349 1.59 10.30 -14.95
C MET A 349 1.55 9.46 -13.68
N LEU A 350 0.52 9.63 -12.84
CA LEU A 350 0.49 8.95 -11.53
C LEU A 350 0.44 7.43 -11.65
N GLU A 351 -0.21 6.89 -12.69
CA GLU A 351 -0.25 5.45 -12.94
C GLU A 351 1.13 4.86 -13.25
N ARG A 352 2.12 5.67 -13.60
CA ARG A 352 3.50 5.24 -13.87
C ARG A 352 4.36 5.17 -12.62
N LEU A 353 3.88 5.71 -11.52
CA LEU A 353 4.53 5.62 -10.23
C LEU A 353 4.25 4.26 -9.60
N SER A 354 5.15 3.80 -8.74
CA SER A 354 4.84 2.71 -7.81
C SER A 354 3.62 3.09 -6.95
N PRO A 355 2.74 2.15 -6.58
CA PRO A 355 1.63 2.44 -5.68
C PRO A 355 2.06 3.04 -4.34
N SER A 356 3.31 2.83 -3.93
CA SER A 356 3.91 3.42 -2.74
C SER A 356 4.18 4.93 -2.87
N ASP A 357 4.38 5.44 -4.09
CA ASP A 357 4.76 6.84 -4.34
C ASP A 357 3.57 7.73 -4.72
N VAL A 358 2.49 7.16 -5.27
CA VAL A 358 1.26 7.90 -5.59
C VAL A 358 0.76 8.77 -4.43
N PRO A 359 0.68 8.29 -3.17
CA PRO A 359 0.12 9.08 -2.08
C PRO A 359 0.90 10.36 -1.78
N TRP A 360 2.24 10.31 -1.79
CA TRP A 360 3.04 11.51 -1.49
C TRP A 360 3.12 12.46 -2.67
N VAL A 361 3.07 11.97 -3.91
CA VAL A 361 2.96 12.84 -5.08
C VAL A 361 1.61 13.55 -5.08
N LEU A 362 0.52 12.86 -4.73
CA LEU A 362 -0.79 13.50 -4.55
C LEU A 362 -0.75 14.55 -3.44
N GLU A 363 -0.13 14.25 -2.30
CA GLU A 363 0.06 15.23 -1.23
C GLU A 363 0.81 16.49 -1.73
N ASP A 364 1.92 16.32 -2.47
CA ASP A 364 2.68 17.45 -3.05
C ASP A 364 1.84 18.21 -4.10
N MET A 365 1.02 17.53 -4.90
CA MET A 365 0.09 18.18 -5.84
C MET A 365 -0.94 19.04 -5.10
N PHE A 366 -1.55 18.53 -4.03
CA PHE A 366 -2.54 19.29 -3.24
C PHE A 366 -1.88 20.44 -2.48
N ALA A 367 -0.68 20.24 -1.92
CA ALA A 367 0.09 21.28 -1.23
C ALA A 367 0.42 22.48 -2.14
N ARG A 368 0.58 22.24 -3.44
CA ARG A 368 0.88 23.26 -4.44
C ARG A 368 -0.36 23.94 -5.02
N ALA A 369 -1.54 23.36 -4.87
CA ALA A 369 -2.76 23.86 -5.49
C ALA A 369 -3.49 24.84 -4.55
N SER A 370 -3.77 26.05 -5.02
CA SER A 370 -4.65 26.98 -4.30
C SER A 370 -6.11 26.90 -4.74
N GLY A 371 -6.38 26.44 -5.98
CA GLY A 371 -7.72 26.38 -6.55
C GLY A 371 -8.21 24.96 -6.84
N PHE A 372 -7.46 24.18 -7.63
CA PHE A 372 -7.86 22.80 -7.93
C PHE A 372 -6.74 21.80 -8.18
N VAL A 373 -7.07 20.52 -7.99
CA VAL A 373 -6.29 19.36 -8.45
C VAL A 373 -7.11 18.54 -9.45
N MET A 374 -6.52 18.19 -10.59
CA MET A 374 -7.14 17.27 -11.56
C MET A 374 -6.22 16.08 -11.84
N VAL A 375 -6.72 14.88 -11.62
CA VAL A 375 -6.00 13.63 -11.91
C VAL A 375 -6.74 12.85 -12.98
N VAL A 376 -6.02 12.37 -13.98
CA VAL A 376 -6.49 11.35 -14.92
C VAL A 376 -5.54 10.17 -14.84
N ALA A 377 -6.07 9.00 -14.48
CA ALA A 377 -5.28 7.79 -14.24
C ALA A 377 -5.83 6.62 -15.06
N ALA A 378 -4.95 5.94 -15.80
CA ALA A 378 -5.25 4.62 -16.35
C ALA A 378 -5.31 3.55 -15.25
N CYS A 379 -6.31 2.67 -15.32
CA CYS A 379 -6.45 1.54 -14.41
C CYS A 379 -5.86 0.23 -14.96
N ASP A 380 -5.47 0.21 -16.24
CA ASP A 380 -5.11 -0.99 -17.00
C ASP A 380 -3.64 -0.97 -17.47
N PRO A 381 -3.10 -2.14 -17.85
CA PRO A 381 -1.81 -2.24 -18.55
C PRO A 381 -1.70 -1.29 -19.74
N ALA A 382 -0.51 -0.72 -19.93
CA ALA A 382 -0.19 0.04 -21.12
C ALA A 382 0.21 -0.88 -22.28
N SER A 383 0.17 -0.37 -23.52
CA SER A 383 0.78 -1.07 -24.66
C SER A 383 2.30 -0.86 -24.74
N THR A 384 2.87 0.00 -23.90
CA THR A 384 4.28 0.35 -23.86
C THR A 384 4.95 -0.32 -22.66
N SER A 385 6.22 -0.70 -22.82
CA SER A 385 7.04 -1.28 -21.76
C SER A 385 8.25 -0.40 -21.46
N LEU A 386 8.69 -0.42 -20.20
CA LEU A 386 9.97 0.11 -19.76
C LEU A 386 11.12 -0.68 -20.42
N PRO A 387 12.35 -0.12 -20.45
CA PRO A 387 13.52 -0.81 -21.00
C PRO A 387 13.85 -2.15 -20.31
N ASP A 388 13.39 -2.36 -19.08
CA ASP A 388 13.53 -3.61 -18.34
C ASP A 388 12.41 -4.64 -18.62
N GLY A 389 11.51 -4.34 -19.55
CA GLY A 389 10.43 -5.21 -20.01
C GLY A 389 9.16 -5.15 -19.17
N ARG A 390 9.14 -4.39 -18.06
CA ARG A 390 7.93 -4.19 -17.25
C ARG A 390 6.98 -3.21 -17.93
N ASP A 391 5.70 -3.29 -17.60
CA ASP A 391 4.68 -2.31 -18.06
C ASP A 391 5.01 -0.90 -17.53
N VAL A 392 4.81 0.14 -18.34
CA VAL A 392 5.04 1.55 -17.93
C VAL A 392 4.03 2.03 -16.89
N ASN A 393 2.80 1.49 -16.89
CA ASN A 393 1.80 1.72 -15.86
C ASN A 393 2.09 0.78 -14.68
N ARG A 394 2.74 1.31 -13.66
CA ARG A 394 3.16 0.58 -12.45
C ARG A 394 2.03 0.48 -11.42
N THR A 395 1.09 1.42 -11.44
CA THR A 395 -0.12 1.42 -10.61
C THR A 395 -1.34 1.09 -11.47
N GLN A 396 -1.65 -0.20 -11.57
CA GLN A 396 -2.83 -0.73 -12.28
C GLN A 396 -3.96 -1.03 -11.29
N GLN A 397 -4.39 0.00 -10.56
CA GLN A 397 -5.37 -0.14 -9.48
C GLN A 397 -6.77 0.27 -9.93
N PRO A 398 -7.84 -0.35 -9.39
CA PRO A 398 -9.21 -0.04 -9.79
C PRO A 398 -9.61 1.39 -9.40
N PRO A 399 -10.64 1.98 -10.04
CA PRO A 399 -11.08 3.36 -9.75
C PRO A 399 -11.35 3.66 -8.27
N TYR A 400 -11.81 2.67 -7.50
CA TYR A 400 -12.03 2.86 -6.06
C TYR A 400 -10.73 3.15 -5.30
N TRP A 401 -9.62 2.50 -5.67
CA TRP A 401 -8.33 2.73 -5.02
C TRP A 401 -7.84 4.16 -5.26
N TRP A 402 -7.91 4.62 -6.52
CA TRP A 402 -7.57 6.01 -6.87
C TRP A 402 -8.44 7.01 -6.13
N HIS A 403 -9.74 6.73 -6.01
CA HIS A 403 -10.66 7.56 -5.23
C HIS A 403 -10.25 7.63 -3.75
N VAL A 404 -9.87 6.50 -3.14
CA VAL A 404 -9.34 6.47 -1.77
C VAL A 404 -8.10 7.35 -1.63
N GLN A 405 -7.13 7.25 -2.55
CA GLN A 405 -5.91 8.08 -2.49
C GLN A 405 -6.22 9.58 -2.61
N MET A 406 -7.08 9.95 -3.57
CA MET A 406 -7.53 11.33 -3.73
C MET A 406 -8.28 11.85 -2.49
N SER A 407 -9.18 11.05 -1.93
CA SER A 407 -9.91 11.43 -0.72
C SER A 407 -8.99 11.62 0.48
N LEU A 408 -7.99 10.74 0.67
CA LEU A 408 -7.01 10.86 1.75
C LEU A 408 -6.20 12.15 1.62
N ALA A 409 -5.64 12.44 0.45
CA ALA A 409 -4.88 13.67 0.22
C ALA A 409 -5.76 14.91 0.44
N SER A 410 -6.96 14.93 -0.15
CA SER A 410 -7.85 16.11 -0.08
C SER A 410 -8.33 16.48 1.33
N ARG A 411 -8.32 15.55 2.30
CA ARG A 411 -8.75 15.83 3.68
C ARG A 411 -7.97 16.98 4.32
N ARG A 412 -6.70 17.15 3.95
CA ARG A 412 -5.82 18.20 4.47
C ARG A 412 -5.98 19.54 3.74
N TYR A 413 -6.70 19.55 2.63
CA TYR A 413 -6.85 20.68 1.73
C TYR A 413 -8.33 20.93 1.39
N PRO A 414 -9.19 21.23 2.40
CA PRO A 414 -10.64 21.31 2.21
C PRO A 414 -11.08 22.41 1.25
N ASP A 415 -10.26 23.43 1.04
CA ASP A 415 -10.55 24.55 0.13
C ASP A 415 -10.14 24.26 -1.33
N VAL A 416 -9.36 23.21 -1.56
CA VAL A 416 -8.90 22.82 -2.90
C VAL A 416 -9.92 21.91 -3.56
N ARG A 417 -10.49 22.35 -4.68
CA ARG A 417 -11.41 21.52 -5.45
C ARG A 417 -10.65 20.40 -6.14
N TRP A 418 -11.27 19.24 -6.33
CA TRP A 418 -10.60 18.19 -7.09
C TRP A 418 -11.52 17.38 -7.98
N SER A 419 -10.94 16.84 -9.05
CA SER A 419 -11.57 15.91 -9.99
C SER A 419 -10.61 14.77 -10.29
N LEU A 420 -11.11 13.54 -10.22
CA LEU A 420 -10.42 12.33 -10.60
C LEU A 420 -11.16 11.66 -11.74
N ILE A 421 -10.45 11.36 -12.83
CA ILE A 421 -10.96 10.60 -13.97
C ILE A 421 -10.17 9.30 -14.06
N CYS A 422 -10.82 8.18 -13.79
CA CYS A 422 -10.23 6.86 -13.96
C CYS A 422 -10.65 6.29 -15.31
N GLU A 423 -9.67 5.88 -16.12
CA GLU A 423 -9.91 5.19 -17.38
C GLU A 423 -9.79 3.67 -17.19
N GLU A 424 -10.83 2.94 -17.58
CA GLU A 424 -10.86 1.47 -17.59
C GLU A 424 -11.10 0.97 -19.03
N ASN A 425 -10.37 -0.05 -19.49
CA ASN A 425 -10.60 -0.76 -20.73
C ASN A 425 -11.31 -2.09 -20.45
N ARG A 426 -12.63 -2.14 -20.66
CA ARG A 426 -13.42 -3.35 -20.46
C ARG A 426 -13.84 -3.92 -21.81
N LYS A 427 -13.30 -5.10 -22.14
CA LYS A 427 -13.63 -5.84 -23.38
C LYS A 427 -13.43 -4.99 -24.66
N GLY A 428 -12.38 -4.17 -24.69
CA GLY A 428 -12.08 -3.30 -25.82
C GLY A 428 -12.87 -1.99 -25.86
N GLN A 429 -13.70 -1.70 -24.84
CA GLN A 429 -14.37 -0.41 -24.70
C GLN A 429 -13.73 0.40 -23.57
N ARG A 430 -13.25 1.61 -23.90
CA ARG A 430 -12.82 2.59 -22.90
C ARG A 430 -14.03 3.12 -22.15
N LYS A 431 -13.98 3.04 -20.82
CA LYS A 431 -14.99 3.57 -19.91
C LYS A 431 -14.29 4.50 -18.93
N GLN A 432 -14.86 5.69 -18.75
CA GLN A 432 -14.40 6.64 -17.75
C GLN A 432 -15.30 6.60 -16.52
N ARG A 433 -14.68 6.73 -15.34
CA ARG A 433 -15.39 7.05 -14.09
C ARG A 433 -14.84 8.35 -13.55
N VAL A 434 -15.74 9.23 -13.16
CA VAL A 434 -15.38 10.55 -12.63
C VAL A 434 -15.78 10.62 -11.16
N PHE A 435 -14.84 11.05 -10.32
CA PHE A 435 -15.05 11.37 -8.91
C PHE A 435 -14.67 12.81 -8.66
N THR A 436 -15.36 13.46 -7.72
CA THR A 436 -15.08 14.83 -7.30
C THR A 436 -15.27 14.94 -5.80
N ALA A 437 -14.96 16.09 -5.20
CA ALA A 437 -15.26 16.37 -3.80
C ALA A 437 -16.75 16.17 -3.41
N ALA A 438 -17.68 16.20 -4.38
CA ALA A 438 -19.10 15.94 -4.15
C ALA A 438 -19.50 14.45 -4.25
N SER A 439 -18.60 13.58 -4.68
CA SER A 439 -18.82 12.13 -4.70
C SER A 439 -18.86 11.60 -3.27
N ALA A 440 -19.65 10.54 -3.02
CA ALA A 440 -19.66 9.88 -1.72
C ALA A 440 -18.25 9.40 -1.35
N SER A 441 -17.72 9.88 -0.23
CA SER A 441 -16.38 9.56 0.24
C SER A 441 -16.21 8.05 0.37
N PRO A 442 -15.11 7.46 -0.16
CA PRO A 442 -14.81 6.06 0.00
C PRO A 442 -14.27 5.74 1.41
N LEU A 443 -14.00 6.77 2.21
CA LEU A 443 -13.43 6.67 3.56
C LEU A 443 -14.50 6.56 4.64
N ASP A 444 -15.75 6.91 4.30
CA ASP A 444 -16.94 6.88 5.15
C ASP A 444 -17.61 5.51 5.09
#